data_AF-A0A0Q8DD76-F1
#
_entry.id   AF-A0A0Q8DD76-F1
#
_cell.length_a   1.000
_cell.length_b   1.000
_cell.length_c   1.000
_cell.angle_alpha   90.00
_cell.angle_beta   90.00
_cell.angle_gamma   90.00
#
_symmetry.space_group_name_H-M   'P 1'
#
loop_
_entity.id
_entity.type
_entity.pdbx_description
1 polymer ?
#
loop_
_entity_poly.entity_id
_entity_poly.type
_entity_poly.pdbx_seq_one_letter_code
_entity_poly.pdbx_strand_id
1 'polypeptide(L)'
;MRWWIAAAGCALATPTGAQLAPRVTGETVIAQLDAAQHDLAAKAHASSDPQLVATSDQLAHMASDLRATLGGSDATKPVDIIDGRAQARARRAQAAAQRTRAYLDISGGCVGGDARALADALAASVKRLADAEDASKDAQPVIDAVETLDHKPLFALHPGDKPLAFALTGTNLSDAQCADPEVTATDGQGAPLAVQPVITGVSAARIELKLPPSQMLEPGSYVLHVVPKRKTFLLGCVTQPEAVAVVQIAKPLRLSVDYSLTAMCAADPGGAGKSVPLGAGTLPDISAYGSTVSQQIDTTACGDPLSYAVSATVRRADGSSASIGPIVQSANASITAGLPGGLSLNWNPSIHTMFVRSGANTCKGVH
;
A
#
# COMPACT_ATOMS: atom_id res chain seq x y z
N MET A 1 -41.34 -21.87 62.89
CA MET A 1 -40.58 -20.84 62.16
C MET A 1 -39.39 -21.52 61.51
N ARG A 2 -39.36 -21.56 60.17
CA ARG A 2 -38.33 -22.19 59.34
C ARG A 2 -37.11 -21.26 59.26
N TRP A 3 -35.92 -21.74 59.59
CA TRP A 3 -34.65 -21.05 59.33
C TRP A 3 -33.85 -21.90 58.34
N TRP A 4 -33.47 -21.28 57.22
CA TRP A 4 -32.74 -21.90 56.12
C TRP A 4 -31.23 -21.84 56.40
N ILE A 5 -30.54 -22.94 56.12
CA ILE A 5 -29.08 -23.03 56.05
C ILE A 5 -28.66 -22.54 54.66
N ALA A 6 -27.88 -21.46 54.59
CA ALA A 6 -27.23 -21.03 53.36
C ALA A 6 -25.94 -21.84 53.18
N ALA A 7 -25.90 -22.69 52.16
CA ALA A 7 -24.71 -23.43 51.75
C ALA A 7 -23.79 -22.51 50.93
N ALA A 8 -22.54 -22.36 51.39
CA ALA A 8 -21.47 -21.70 50.67
C ALA A 8 -21.02 -22.58 49.48
N GLY A 9 -21.29 -22.13 48.26
CA GLY A 9 -20.76 -22.74 47.04
C GLY A 9 -19.37 -22.20 46.72
N CYS A 10 -18.33 -23.00 46.93
CA CYS A 10 -17.01 -22.79 46.34
C CYS A 10 -17.12 -22.91 44.81
N ALA A 11 -17.10 -21.79 44.10
CA ALA A 11 -16.85 -21.78 42.66
C ALA A 11 -15.36 -22.03 42.43
N LEU A 12 -15.01 -23.26 42.07
CA LEU A 12 -13.70 -23.59 41.51
C LEU A 12 -13.60 -22.93 40.12
N ALA A 13 -12.90 -21.80 40.06
CA ALA A 13 -12.48 -21.21 38.79
C ALA A 13 -11.45 -22.15 38.13
N THR A 14 -11.85 -22.83 37.07
CA THR A 14 -10.92 -23.52 36.18
C THR A 14 -10.08 -22.47 35.44
N PRO A 15 -8.74 -22.59 35.41
CA PRO A 15 -7.94 -21.71 34.57
C PRO A 15 -8.28 -22.03 33.11
N THR A 16 -8.79 -21.03 32.40
CA THR A 16 -8.87 -21.04 30.94
C THR A 16 -7.45 -21.23 30.43
N GLY A 17 -7.15 -22.44 29.94
CA GLY A 17 -5.89 -22.74 29.27
C GLY A 17 -5.68 -21.71 28.17
N ALA A 18 -4.50 -21.08 28.16
CA ALA A 18 -4.07 -20.23 27.07
C ALA A 18 -4.20 -21.06 25.77
N GLN A 19 -5.21 -20.75 24.95
CA GLN A 19 -5.33 -21.30 23.61
C GLN A 19 -4.10 -20.80 22.84
N LEU A 20 -3.08 -21.65 22.76
CA LEU A 20 -1.95 -21.45 21.87
C LEU A 20 -2.53 -21.26 20.47
N ALA A 21 -2.27 -20.09 19.88
CA ALA A 21 -2.69 -19.82 18.52
C ALA A 21 -2.23 -20.96 17.60
N PRO A 22 -3.04 -21.39 16.61
CA PRO A 22 -2.65 -22.44 15.68
C PRO A 22 -1.29 -22.12 15.07
N ARG A 23 -0.33 -23.04 15.17
CA ARG A 23 0.99 -22.85 14.56
C ARG A 23 0.85 -22.87 13.04
N VAL A 24 1.56 -21.97 12.37
CA VAL A 24 1.59 -21.90 10.89
C VAL A 24 2.23 -23.18 10.36
N THR A 25 1.50 -23.93 9.53
CA THR A 25 1.97 -25.15 8.84
C THR A 25 2.27 -24.87 7.37
N GLY A 26 2.99 -25.77 6.70
CA GLY A 26 3.24 -25.69 5.26
C GLY A 26 1.95 -25.57 4.44
N GLU A 27 0.91 -26.32 4.78
CA GLU A 27 -0.43 -26.23 4.16
C GLU A 27 -1.06 -24.86 4.33
N THR A 28 -0.98 -24.25 5.52
CA THR A 28 -1.50 -22.90 5.72
C THR A 28 -0.74 -21.86 4.91
N VAL A 29 0.58 -22.01 4.75
CA VAL A 29 1.38 -21.11 3.89
C VAL A 29 1.00 -21.26 2.42
N ILE A 30 0.83 -22.51 1.93
CA ILE A 30 0.37 -22.77 0.56
C ILE A 30 -1.00 -22.12 0.34
N ALA A 31 -1.95 -22.32 1.25
CA ALA A 31 -3.29 -21.74 1.14
C ALA A 31 -3.28 -20.20 1.16
N GLN A 32 -2.43 -19.58 2.00
CA GLN A 32 -2.26 -18.13 2.02
C GLN A 32 -1.67 -17.62 0.70
N LEU A 33 -0.71 -18.33 0.13
CA LEU A 33 -0.08 -17.95 -1.13
C LEU A 33 -1.05 -18.10 -2.31
N ASP A 34 -1.85 -19.16 -2.36
CA ASP A 34 -2.90 -19.34 -3.36
C ASP A 34 -3.97 -18.25 -3.28
N ALA A 35 -4.43 -17.91 -2.07
CA ALA A 35 -5.40 -16.84 -1.88
C ALA A 35 -4.84 -15.48 -2.31
N ALA A 36 -3.59 -15.17 -1.92
CA ALA A 36 -2.91 -13.96 -2.33
C ALA A 36 -2.72 -13.89 -3.86
N GLN A 37 -2.34 -15.00 -4.49
CA GLN A 37 -2.18 -15.12 -5.93
C GLN A 37 -3.50 -14.86 -6.67
N HIS A 38 -4.58 -15.51 -6.23
CA HIS A 38 -5.91 -15.39 -6.83
C HIS A 38 -6.45 -13.97 -6.72
N ASP A 39 -6.39 -13.37 -5.52
CA ASP A 39 -6.87 -12.00 -5.29
C ASP A 39 -6.03 -10.97 -6.09
N LEU A 40 -4.72 -11.19 -6.19
CA LEU A 40 -3.84 -10.36 -7.01
C LEU A 40 -4.15 -10.51 -8.51
N ALA A 41 -4.43 -11.73 -8.99
CA ALA A 41 -4.82 -11.97 -10.38
C ALA A 41 -6.15 -11.27 -10.72
N ALA A 42 -7.14 -11.34 -9.84
CA ALA A 42 -8.41 -10.65 -10.00
C ALA A 42 -8.22 -9.13 -10.10
N LYS A 43 -7.38 -8.55 -9.22
CA LYS A 43 -7.03 -7.12 -9.28
C LYS A 43 -6.25 -6.78 -10.56
N ALA A 44 -5.31 -7.63 -10.97
CA ALA A 44 -4.52 -7.44 -12.19
C ALA A 44 -5.43 -7.40 -13.43
N HIS A 45 -6.41 -8.30 -13.52
CA HIS A 45 -7.41 -8.31 -14.60
C HIS A 45 -8.30 -7.06 -14.58
N ALA A 46 -8.80 -6.66 -13.41
CA ALA A 46 -9.66 -5.47 -13.28
C ALA A 46 -8.93 -4.16 -13.64
N SER A 47 -7.61 -4.09 -13.41
CA SER A 47 -6.77 -2.92 -13.70
C SER A 47 -6.03 -2.99 -15.04
N SER A 48 -6.00 -4.16 -15.68
CA SER A 48 -5.13 -4.45 -16.84
C SER A 48 -3.65 -4.12 -16.60
N ASP A 49 -3.15 -4.31 -15.37
CA ASP A 49 -1.74 -4.05 -15.02
C ASP A 49 -0.87 -5.29 -15.31
N PRO A 50 0.01 -5.25 -16.33
CA PRO A 50 0.84 -6.40 -16.70
C PRO A 50 1.85 -6.80 -15.62
N GLN A 51 2.25 -5.88 -14.74
CA GLN A 51 3.18 -6.21 -13.68
C GLN A 51 2.50 -6.96 -12.53
N LEU A 52 1.24 -6.64 -12.24
CA LEU A 52 0.46 -7.41 -11.28
C LEU A 52 0.18 -8.82 -11.81
N VAL A 53 0.00 -8.99 -13.13
CA VAL A 53 -0.07 -10.31 -13.77
C VAL A 53 1.23 -11.08 -13.54
N ALA A 54 2.39 -10.51 -13.91
CA ALA A 54 3.68 -11.17 -13.73
C ALA A 54 3.98 -11.49 -12.25
N THR A 55 3.57 -10.62 -11.33
CA THR A 55 3.73 -10.86 -9.89
C THR A 55 2.82 -11.99 -9.42
N SER A 56 1.57 -12.06 -9.90
CA SER A 56 0.66 -13.18 -9.62
C SER A 56 1.23 -14.51 -10.13
N ASP A 57 1.78 -14.52 -11.35
CA ASP A 57 2.44 -15.71 -11.89
C ASP A 57 3.63 -16.14 -11.02
N GLN A 58 4.46 -15.19 -10.54
CA GLN A 58 5.56 -15.50 -9.63
C GLN A 58 5.07 -16.12 -8.30
N LEU A 59 3.97 -15.64 -7.73
CA LEU A 59 3.36 -16.24 -6.54
C LEU A 59 2.89 -17.67 -6.81
N ALA A 60 2.31 -17.93 -7.99
CA ALA A 60 1.89 -19.28 -8.40
C ALA A 60 3.10 -20.23 -8.51
N HIS A 61 4.22 -19.76 -9.06
CA HIS A 61 5.47 -20.53 -9.12
C HIS A 61 6.00 -20.86 -7.73
N MET A 62 6.06 -19.86 -6.83
CA MET A 62 6.45 -20.08 -5.43
C MET A 62 5.56 -21.12 -4.73
N ALA A 63 4.24 -21.11 -4.99
CA ALA A 63 3.31 -22.07 -4.42
C ALA A 63 3.53 -23.49 -4.96
N SER A 64 3.77 -23.61 -6.26
CA SER A 64 4.10 -24.88 -6.91
C SER A 64 5.40 -25.47 -6.34
N ASP A 65 6.45 -24.65 -6.25
CA ASP A 65 7.75 -25.03 -5.72
C ASP A 65 7.67 -25.43 -4.24
N LEU A 66 6.86 -24.71 -3.45
CA LEU A 66 6.66 -25.04 -2.05
C LEU A 66 5.95 -26.40 -1.88
N ARG A 67 4.90 -26.67 -2.67
CA ARG A 67 4.21 -27.98 -2.68
C ARG A 67 5.18 -29.11 -3.04
N ALA A 68 5.99 -28.91 -4.07
CA ALA A 68 7.00 -29.88 -4.49
C ALA A 68 8.08 -30.12 -3.41
N THR A 69 8.43 -29.08 -2.66
CA THR A 69 9.46 -29.14 -1.61
C THR A 69 8.97 -29.85 -0.36
N LEU A 70 7.77 -29.54 0.12
CA LEU A 70 7.26 -30.07 1.39
C LEU A 70 6.95 -31.56 1.26
N GLY A 71 6.38 -32.01 0.14
CA GLY A 71 5.88 -33.39 0.04
C GLY A 71 4.81 -33.71 1.11
N GLY A 72 4.16 -34.87 1.02
CA GLY A 72 2.95 -35.17 1.78
C GLY A 72 3.02 -34.86 3.29
N SER A 73 3.91 -35.51 4.03
CA SER A 73 3.91 -35.46 5.50
C SER A 73 4.48 -34.17 6.11
N ASP A 74 5.35 -33.42 5.42
CA ASP A 74 5.89 -32.16 5.98
C ASP A 74 4.94 -30.97 5.77
N ALA A 75 3.97 -31.07 4.85
CA ALA A 75 3.00 -30.00 4.63
C ALA A 75 2.14 -29.73 5.89
N THR A 76 1.82 -30.76 6.66
CA THR A 76 1.04 -30.65 7.91
C THR A 76 1.89 -30.23 9.11
N LYS A 77 3.22 -30.23 9.00
CA LYS A 77 4.11 -29.86 10.12
C LYS A 77 4.14 -28.34 10.31
N PRO A 78 4.23 -27.86 11.56
CA PRO A 78 4.55 -26.47 11.84
C PRO A 78 5.86 -26.02 11.18
N VAL A 79 5.86 -24.85 10.54
CA VAL A 79 7.02 -24.32 9.80
C VAL A 79 8.26 -24.17 10.69
N ASP A 80 8.08 -23.91 11.98
CA ASP A 80 9.18 -23.77 12.94
C ASP A 80 9.93 -25.08 13.25
N ILE A 81 9.33 -26.24 12.96
CA ILE A 81 9.95 -27.56 13.15
C ILE A 81 10.36 -28.25 11.84
N ILE A 82 10.06 -27.64 10.70
CA ILE A 82 10.62 -28.07 9.41
C ILE A 82 12.08 -27.61 9.37
N ASP A 83 12.97 -28.46 8.83
CA ASP A 83 14.40 -28.16 8.80
C ASP A 83 14.88 -27.63 7.43
N GLY A 84 15.91 -26.79 7.49
CA GLY A 84 16.71 -26.39 6.33
C GLY A 84 15.92 -25.72 5.20
N ARG A 85 16.12 -26.22 3.97
CA ARG A 85 15.61 -25.60 2.74
C ARG A 85 14.09 -25.46 2.72
N ALA A 86 13.36 -26.46 3.21
CA ALA A 86 11.90 -26.46 3.20
C ALA A 86 11.34 -25.37 4.12
N GLN A 87 11.94 -25.17 5.29
CA GLN A 87 11.57 -24.08 6.20
C GLN A 87 11.87 -22.71 5.60
N ALA A 88 13.06 -22.52 5.01
CA ALA A 88 13.42 -21.25 4.39
C ALA A 88 12.44 -20.87 3.28
N ARG A 89 12.12 -21.81 2.38
CA ARG A 89 11.11 -21.63 1.33
C ARG A 89 9.73 -21.32 1.88
N ALA A 90 9.28 -22.03 2.92
CA ALA A 90 7.99 -21.76 3.56
C ALA A 90 7.92 -20.35 4.17
N ARG A 91 8.99 -19.88 4.84
CA ARG A 91 9.03 -18.52 5.42
C ARG A 91 9.00 -17.44 4.33
N ARG A 92 9.73 -17.61 3.23
CA ARG A 92 9.72 -16.65 2.11
C ARG A 92 8.37 -16.64 1.38
N ALA A 93 7.76 -17.81 1.18
CA ALA A 93 6.41 -17.92 0.63
C ALA A 93 5.36 -17.22 1.52
N GLN A 94 5.46 -17.40 2.84
CA GLN A 94 4.60 -16.70 3.80
C GLN A 94 4.79 -15.19 3.73
N ALA A 95 6.04 -14.71 3.71
CA ALA A 95 6.35 -13.28 3.55
C ALA A 95 5.78 -12.70 2.25
N ALA A 96 5.89 -13.42 1.13
CA ALA A 96 5.32 -12.99 -0.15
C ALA A 96 3.78 -12.91 -0.11
N ALA A 97 3.13 -13.89 0.53
CA ALA A 97 1.68 -13.88 0.72
C ALA A 97 1.24 -12.70 1.61
N GLN A 98 1.92 -12.46 2.73
CA GLN A 98 1.63 -11.36 3.64
C GLN A 98 1.84 -10.00 2.97
N ARG A 99 2.95 -9.81 2.24
CA ARG A 99 3.23 -8.58 1.50
C ARG A 99 2.18 -8.33 0.42
N THR A 100 1.76 -9.37 -0.30
CA THR A 100 0.69 -9.28 -1.30
C THR A 100 -0.65 -8.91 -0.67
N ARG A 101 -1.01 -9.53 0.46
CA ARG A 101 -2.24 -9.21 1.18
C ARG A 101 -2.25 -7.76 1.66
N ALA A 102 -1.14 -7.31 2.25
CA ALA A 102 -0.98 -5.93 2.69
C ALA A 102 -1.15 -4.95 1.52
N TYR A 103 -0.60 -5.24 0.34
CA TYR A 103 -0.82 -4.45 -0.87
C TYR A 103 -2.30 -4.40 -1.29
N LEU A 104 -2.99 -5.54 -1.28
CA LEU A 104 -4.41 -5.60 -1.64
C LEU A 104 -5.28 -4.76 -0.70
N ASP A 105 -4.97 -4.76 0.60
CA ASP A 105 -5.73 -4.04 1.62
C ASP A 105 -5.53 -2.50 1.53
N ILE A 106 -4.38 -2.02 1.02
CA ILE A 106 -4.00 -0.60 1.01
C ILE A 106 -4.10 0.09 -0.37
N SER A 107 -4.04 -0.67 -1.47
CA SER A 107 -3.94 -0.14 -2.84
C SER A 107 -5.26 0.31 -3.48
N GLY A 108 -6.41 0.12 -2.83
CA GLY A 108 -7.74 0.27 -3.44
C GLY A 108 -8.06 1.66 -4.00
N GLY A 109 -7.54 2.73 -3.40
CA GLY A 109 -7.77 4.11 -3.87
C GLY A 109 -6.51 4.82 -4.39
N CYS A 110 -5.42 4.09 -4.59
CA CYS A 110 -4.21 4.64 -5.20
C CYS A 110 -4.42 4.83 -6.71
N VAL A 111 -3.85 5.91 -7.26
CA VAL A 111 -3.94 6.21 -8.69
C VAL A 111 -2.63 6.73 -9.25
N GLY A 112 -2.48 6.66 -10.57
CA GLY A 112 -1.36 7.24 -11.28
C GLY A 112 -0.01 6.65 -10.84
N GLY A 113 0.98 7.53 -10.66
CA GLY A 113 2.33 7.16 -10.22
C GLY A 113 2.37 6.41 -8.89
N ASP A 114 1.44 6.70 -7.96
CA ASP A 114 1.39 6.07 -6.65
C ASP A 114 0.90 4.62 -6.73
N ALA A 115 -0.15 4.36 -7.53
CA ALA A 115 -0.59 2.99 -7.80
C ALA A 115 0.53 2.17 -8.45
N ARG A 116 1.27 2.79 -9.38
CA ARG A 116 2.39 2.15 -10.05
C ARG A 116 3.54 1.86 -9.10
N ALA A 117 3.91 2.82 -8.25
CA ALA A 117 4.96 2.65 -7.25
C ALA A 117 4.62 1.52 -6.25
N LEU A 118 3.37 1.41 -5.81
CA LEU A 118 2.95 0.29 -4.96
C LEU A 118 3.09 -1.07 -5.68
N ALA A 119 2.68 -1.15 -6.95
CA ALA A 119 2.83 -2.35 -7.76
C ALA A 119 4.31 -2.70 -7.99
N ASP A 120 5.17 -1.71 -8.23
CA ASP A 120 6.63 -1.83 -8.39
C ASP A 120 7.29 -2.32 -7.10
N ALA A 121 6.87 -1.78 -5.94
CA ALA A 121 7.32 -2.23 -4.63
C ALA A 121 6.98 -3.69 -4.38
N LEU A 122 5.73 -4.09 -4.66
CA LEU A 122 5.28 -5.47 -4.48
C LEU A 122 6.05 -6.42 -5.39
N ALA A 123 6.13 -6.11 -6.68
CA ALA A 123 6.82 -6.94 -7.67
C ALA A 123 8.29 -7.15 -7.32
N ALA A 124 9.00 -6.08 -6.95
CA ALA A 124 10.40 -6.15 -6.53
C ALA A 124 10.57 -6.96 -5.23
N SER A 125 9.65 -6.82 -4.27
CA SER A 125 9.67 -7.59 -3.02
C SER A 125 9.49 -9.09 -3.27
N VAL A 126 8.45 -9.46 -4.02
CA VAL A 126 8.14 -10.87 -4.35
C VAL A 126 9.26 -11.50 -5.15
N LYS A 127 9.81 -10.78 -6.14
CA LYS A 127 10.96 -11.25 -6.93
C LYS A 127 12.15 -11.58 -6.05
N ARG A 128 12.53 -10.69 -5.12
CA ARG A 128 13.66 -10.94 -4.21
C ARG A 128 13.43 -12.09 -3.25
N LEU A 129 12.20 -12.26 -2.75
CA LEU A 129 11.85 -13.42 -1.93
C LEU A 129 11.93 -14.74 -2.71
N ALA A 130 11.59 -14.72 -4.00
CA ALA A 130 11.70 -15.88 -4.88
C ALA A 130 13.15 -16.20 -5.25
N ASP A 131 13.95 -15.17 -5.56
CA ASP A 131 15.34 -15.30 -6.03
C ASP A 131 16.34 -15.57 -4.87
N ALA A 132 15.92 -15.40 -3.61
CA ALA A 132 16.79 -15.60 -2.44
C ALA A 132 17.29 -17.05 -2.34
N GLU A 133 18.60 -17.20 -2.11
CA GLU A 133 19.25 -18.51 -2.05
C GLU A 133 18.70 -19.40 -0.94
N ASP A 134 18.65 -20.70 -1.22
CA ASP A 134 18.33 -21.72 -0.24
C ASP A 134 19.55 -22.00 0.65
N ALA A 135 19.67 -21.24 1.74
CA ALA A 135 20.75 -21.45 2.68
C ALA A 135 20.74 -22.85 3.32
N SER A 136 21.94 -23.33 3.68
CA SER A 136 22.13 -24.63 4.31
C SER A 136 21.86 -24.55 5.82
N LYS A 137 20.84 -25.30 6.26
CA LYS A 137 20.52 -25.73 7.64
C LYS A 137 19.97 -24.70 8.63
N ASP A 138 20.42 -23.44 8.64
CA ASP A 138 19.97 -22.48 9.66
C ASP A 138 18.73 -21.68 9.26
N ALA A 139 17.85 -21.42 10.23
CA ALA A 139 16.64 -20.61 10.03
C ALA A 139 17.01 -19.20 9.56
N GLN A 140 16.65 -18.91 8.31
CA GLN A 140 17.02 -17.67 7.64
C GLN A 140 16.25 -16.46 8.16
N PRO A 141 16.89 -15.28 8.22
CA PRO A 141 16.15 -14.05 8.40
C PRO A 141 15.27 -13.79 7.18
N VAL A 142 14.04 -13.38 7.43
CA VAL A 142 13.09 -13.02 6.38
C VAL A 142 12.37 -11.77 6.83
N ILE A 143 12.31 -10.78 5.94
CA ILE A 143 11.52 -9.57 6.13
C ILE A 143 10.19 -9.77 5.42
N ASP A 144 9.08 -9.61 6.15
CA ASP A 144 7.73 -9.82 5.63
C ASP A 144 6.96 -8.51 5.40
N ALA A 145 7.32 -7.44 6.11
CA ALA A 145 6.78 -6.13 5.86
C ALA A 145 7.78 -5.00 6.08
N VAL A 146 7.52 -3.92 5.35
CA VAL A 146 7.96 -2.57 5.68
C VAL A 146 6.73 -1.83 6.15
N GLU A 147 6.83 -1.15 7.28
CA GLU A 147 5.72 -0.48 7.93
C GLU A 147 6.10 0.91 8.42
N THR A 148 5.13 1.80 8.56
CA THR A 148 5.29 3.00 9.38
C THR A 148 5.46 2.65 10.87
N LEU A 149 5.87 3.63 11.67
CA LEU A 149 5.99 3.42 13.13
C LEU A 149 4.67 3.06 13.81
N ASP A 150 3.53 3.44 13.24
CA ASP A 150 2.18 3.09 13.68
C ASP A 150 1.61 1.81 13.02
N HIS A 151 2.49 0.93 12.50
CA HIS A 151 2.15 -0.39 11.97
C HIS A 151 1.26 -0.39 10.71
N LYS A 152 1.36 0.64 9.87
CA LYS A 152 0.69 0.64 8.57
C LYS A 152 1.62 0.13 7.50
N PRO A 153 1.16 -0.74 6.58
CA PRO A 153 1.98 -1.21 5.48
C PRO A 153 2.53 -0.05 4.64
N LEU A 154 3.83 -0.06 4.40
CA LEU A 154 4.55 0.92 3.60
C LEU A 154 5.11 0.26 2.34
N PHE A 155 4.79 0.83 1.18
CA PHE A 155 5.27 0.35 -0.12
C PHE A 155 6.02 1.43 -0.87
N ALA A 156 5.57 2.68 -0.77
CA ALA A 156 6.25 3.80 -1.38
C ALA A 156 6.33 5.02 -0.47
N LEU A 157 7.25 5.91 -0.79
CA LEU A 157 7.47 7.18 -0.11
C LEU A 157 7.44 8.31 -1.13
N HIS A 158 6.89 9.46 -0.74
CA HIS A 158 7.10 10.70 -1.49
C HIS A 158 8.38 11.38 -1.00
N PRO A 159 9.21 11.95 -1.90
CA PRO A 159 10.36 12.72 -1.49
C PRO A 159 9.91 13.94 -0.67
N GLY A 160 10.67 14.28 0.38
CA GLY A 160 10.31 15.37 1.27
C GLY A 160 11.47 15.86 2.14
N ASP A 161 11.25 17.01 2.78
CA ASP A 161 12.27 17.70 3.57
C ASP A 161 12.43 17.15 5.00
N LYS A 162 11.53 16.24 5.40
CA LYS A 162 11.53 15.63 6.73
C LYS A 162 12.19 14.26 6.69
N PRO A 163 12.94 13.87 7.75
CA PRO A 163 13.41 12.51 7.89
C PRO A 163 12.24 11.52 7.85
N LEU A 164 12.42 10.41 7.15
CA LEU A 164 11.42 9.36 7.02
C LEU A 164 11.72 8.27 8.05
N ALA A 165 10.76 7.97 8.91
CA ALA A 165 10.88 6.92 9.92
C ALA A 165 9.91 5.78 9.62
N PHE A 166 10.44 4.56 9.61
CA PHE A 166 9.70 3.35 9.27
C PHE A 166 10.38 2.14 9.94
N ALA A 167 9.77 0.97 9.83
CA ALA A 167 10.29 -0.26 10.41
C ALA A 167 10.26 -1.40 9.40
N LEU A 168 11.19 -2.32 9.57
CA LEU A 168 11.22 -3.62 8.93
C LEU A 168 10.72 -4.65 9.95
N THR A 169 9.75 -5.48 9.57
CA THR A 169 9.28 -6.59 10.40
C THR A 169 9.62 -7.92 9.76
N GLY A 170 9.77 -8.95 10.58
CA GLY A 170 10.13 -10.26 10.07
C GLY A 170 10.51 -11.25 11.15
N THR A 171 11.25 -12.27 10.74
CA THR A 171 11.76 -13.31 11.63
C THR A 171 13.28 -13.31 11.65
N ASN A 172 13.88 -13.61 12.81
CA ASN A 172 15.33 -13.73 13.02
C ASN A 172 16.12 -12.46 12.65
N LEU A 173 15.52 -11.27 12.81
CA LEU A 173 16.14 -10.00 12.43
C LEU A 173 17.18 -9.51 13.44
N SER A 174 17.10 -9.97 14.70
CA SER A 174 18.08 -9.66 15.73
C SER A 174 18.11 -10.72 16.83
N ASP A 175 19.24 -10.78 17.52
CA ASP A 175 19.46 -11.59 18.72
C ASP A 175 20.01 -10.67 19.81
N ALA A 176 19.32 -10.59 20.95
CA ALA A 176 19.66 -9.69 22.05
C ALA A 176 21.04 -9.96 22.68
N GLN A 177 21.66 -11.11 22.38
CA GLN A 177 23.00 -11.46 22.84
C GLN A 177 24.11 -11.04 21.86
N CYS A 178 23.74 -10.44 20.73
CA CYS A 178 24.65 -10.02 19.68
C CYS A 178 24.56 -8.52 19.41
N ALA A 179 25.55 -8.00 18.68
CA ALA A 179 25.49 -6.64 18.17
C ALA A 179 24.32 -6.49 17.20
N ASP A 180 23.79 -5.26 17.12
CA ASP A 180 22.71 -4.90 16.20
C ASP A 180 23.03 -5.30 14.75
N PRO A 181 21.99 -5.60 13.94
CA PRO A 181 22.15 -5.90 12.53
C PRO A 181 22.79 -4.72 11.78
N GLU A 182 23.48 -5.01 10.69
CA GLU A 182 23.88 -3.96 9.74
C GLU A 182 22.74 -3.72 8.75
N VAL A 183 22.42 -2.46 8.48
CA VAL A 183 21.42 -2.08 7.48
C VAL A 183 22.01 -1.07 6.52
N THR A 184 22.03 -1.43 5.24
CA THR A 184 22.46 -0.54 4.15
C THR A 184 21.36 -0.44 3.09
N ALA A 185 21.51 0.52 2.17
CA ALA A 185 20.54 0.77 1.12
C ALA A 185 21.22 1.03 -0.23
N THR A 186 20.62 0.47 -1.28
CA THR A 186 20.99 0.70 -2.67
C THR A 186 19.78 1.15 -3.50
N ASP A 187 20.05 1.72 -4.67
CA ASP A 187 19.02 1.86 -5.71
C ASP A 187 18.65 0.49 -6.33
N GLY A 188 17.76 0.50 -7.32
CA GLY A 188 17.29 -0.68 -8.04
C GLY A 188 18.36 -1.36 -8.89
N GLN A 189 19.44 -0.66 -9.20
CA GLN A 189 20.58 -1.12 -9.99
C GLN A 189 21.71 -1.66 -9.10
N GLY A 190 21.59 -1.50 -7.78
CA GLY A 190 22.57 -1.96 -6.79
C GLY A 190 23.63 -0.92 -6.42
N ALA A 191 23.49 0.33 -6.88
CA ALA A 191 24.40 1.39 -6.47
C ALA A 191 24.06 1.85 -5.04
N PRO A 192 25.05 1.99 -4.14
CA PRO A 192 24.82 2.48 -2.79
C PRO A 192 24.18 3.88 -2.79
N LEU A 193 23.19 4.08 -1.93
CA LEU A 193 22.61 5.41 -1.74
C LEU A 193 23.62 6.35 -1.08
N ALA A 194 23.58 7.62 -1.49
CA ALA A 194 24.38 8.68 -0.85
C ALA A 194 24.05 8.85 0.63
N VAL A 195 22.81 8.57 1.01
CA VAL A 195 22.31 8.65 2.38
C VAL A 195 21.86 7.26 2.81
N GLN A 196 22.49 6.71 3.84
CA GLN A 196 22.20 5.40 4.39
C GLN A 196 21.17 5.49 5.53
N PRO A 197 20.30 4.47 5.70
CA PRO A 197 19.37 4.42 6.82
C PRO A 197 20.13 4.28 8.15
N VAL A 198 19.59 4.88 9.21
CA VAL A 198 20.11 4.78 10.57
C VAL A 198 19.16 3.96 11.42
N ILE A 199 19.68 2.97 12.14
CA ILE A 199 18.92 2.16 13.08
C ILE A 199 18.57 3.01 14.31
N THR A 200 17.29 3.04 14.67
CA THR A 200 16.78 3.75 15.86
C THR A 200 16.22 2.83 16.93
N GLY A 201 15.97 1.56 16.59
CA GLY A 201 15.48 0.56 17.53
C GLY A 201 15.55 -0.84 16.94
N VAL A 202 15.80 -1.85 17.76
CA VAL A 202 15.95 -3.23 17.32
C VAL A 202 15.28 -4.19 18.30
N SER A 203 14.58 -5.17 17.76
CA SER A 203 14.06 -6.34 18.46
C SER A 203 14.15 -7.56 17.55
N ALA A 204 13.88 -8.76 18.09
CA ALA A 204 14.01 -10.01 17.36
C ALA A 204 13.20 -10.08 16.03
N ALA A 205 12.09 -9.34 15.96
CA ALA A 205 11.17 -9.34 14.83
C ALA A 205 10.95 -7.96 14.19
N ARG A 206 11.69 -6.93 14.64
CA ARG A 206 11.49 -5.55 14.17
C ARG A 206 12.78 -4.73 14.24
N ILE A 207 13.09 -4.02 13.15
CA ILE A 207 14.16 -3.03 13.07
C ILE A 207 13.54 -1.70 12.71
N GLU A 208 13.66 -0.69 13.57
CA GLU A 208 13.22 0.67 13.31
C GLU A 208 14.35 1.46 12.67
N LEU A 209 14.01 2.17 11.60
CA LEU A 209 14.94 2.89 10.75
C LEU A 209 14.49 4.34 10.61
N LYS A 210 15.48 5.21 10.50
CA LYS A 210 15.32 6.60 10.09
C LYS A 210 16.18 6.84 8.86
N LEU A 211 15.54 7.24 7.78
CA LEU A 211 16.22 7.76 6.59
C LEU A 211 16.37 9.28 6.77
N PRO A 212 17.60 9.82 6.78
CA PRO A 212 17.83 11.26 6.82
C PRO A 212 17.15 11.99 5.66
N PRO A 213 16.95 13.33 5.76
CA PRO A 213 16.25 14.11 4.75
C PRO A 213 16.74 13.82 3.34
N SER A 214 15.78 13.59 2.46
CA SER A 214 15.94 12.86 1.23
C SER A 214 15.76 13.74 0.00
N GLN A 215 16.12 15.03 0.06
CA GLN A 215 16.01 15.96 -1.07
C GLN A 215 16.71 15.46 -2.35
N MET A 216 17.50 14.38 -2.29
CA MET A 216 18.19 13.73 -3.41
C MET A 216 17.70 12.30 -3.74
N LEU A 217 16.62 11.78 -3.14
CA LEU A 217 16.14 10.44 -3.51
C LEU A 217 15.33 10.53 -4.80
N GLU A 218 15.94 10.05 -5.87
CA GLU A 218 15.31 9.91 -7.18
C GLU A 218 14.17 8.89 -7.16
N PRO A 219 13.09 9.10 -7.93
CA PRO A 219 12.03 8.11 -8.06
C PRO A 219 12.55 6.77 -8.58
N GLY A 220 12.13 5.67 -7.95
CA GLY A 220 12.57 4.32 -8.30
C GLY A 220 12.62 3.38 -7.10
N SER A 221 13.27 2.23 -7.31
CA SER A 221 13.34 1.15 -6.33
C SER A 221 14.48 1.36 -5.35
N TYR A 222 14.20 1.21 -4.06
CA TYR A 222 15.15 1.36 -2.96
C TYR A 222 15.18 0.07 -2.17
N VAL A 223 16.36 -0.53 -2.14
CA VAL A 223 16.58 -1.88 -1.62
C VAL A 223 17.32 -1.75 -0.31
N LEU A 224 16.69 -2.24 0.76
CA LEU A 224 17.26 -2.26 2.10
C LEU A 224 17.86 -3.63 2.34
N HIS A 225 19.17 -3.66 2.56
CA HIS A 225 19.97 -4.85 2.80
C HIS A 225 20.20 -4.97 4.31
N VAL A 226 19.71 -6.05 4.90
CA VAL A 226 19.81 -6.30 6.34
C VAL A 226 20.68 -7.52 6.55
N VAL A 227 21.72 -7.36 7.36
CA VAL A 227 22.65 -8.43 7.73
C VAL A 227 22.57 -8.67 9.24
N PRO A 228 21.68 -9.58 9.69
CA PRO A 228 21.52 -9.91 11.10
C PRO A 228 22.68 -10.72 11.65
N LYS A 229 22.78 -10.72 12.99
CA LYS A 229 23.66 -11.63 13.74
C LYS A 229 22.83 -12.51 14.63
N ARG A 230 23.30 -13.74 14.85
CA ARG A 230 22.65 -14.71 15.74
C ARG A 230 23.66 -15.36 16.67
N LYS A 231 23.25 -15.61 17.91
CA LYS A 231 24.04 -16.40 18.83
C LYS A 231 23.98 -17.87 18.44
N THR A 232 25.14 -18.46 18.21
CA THR A 232 25.30 -19.91 18.03
C THR A 232 26.10 -20.50 19.18
N PHE A 233 25.77 -21.74 19.52
CA PHE A 233 26.48 -22.50 20.55
C PHE A 233 27.94 -22.70 20.10
N LEU A 234 28.89 -22.44 21.00
CA LEU A 234 30.35 -22.52 20.80
C LEU A 234 31.00 -21.52 19.82
N LEU A 235 30.27 -20.99 18.83
CA LEU A 235 30.84 -20.07 17.82
C LEU A 235 30.61 -18.59 18.13
N GLY A 236 29.79 -18.26 19.14
CA GLY A 236 29.53 -16.88 19.50
C GLY A 236 28.48 -16.24 18.60
N CYS A 237 28.64 -14.95 18.30
CA CYS A 237 27.74 -14.26 17.37
C CYS A 237 28.23 -14.45 15.95
N VAL A 238 27.40 -15.06 15.10
CA VAL A 238 27.71 -15.29 13.69
C VAL A 238 26.79 -14.45 12.81
N THR A 239 27.32 -14.00 11.68
CA THR A 239 26.56 -13.31 10.64
C THR A 239 25.58 -14.28 9.99
N GLN A 240 24.31 -13.90 9.91
CA GLN A 240 23.28 -14.62 9.16
C GLN A 240 23.32 -14.16 7.69
N PRO A 241 22.77 -14.94 6.76
CA PRO A 241 22.60 -14.47 5.39
C PRO A 241 21.72 -13.22 5.33
N GLU A 242 21.89 -12.47 4.25
CA GLU A 242 21.20 -11.21 4.05
C GLU A 242 19.68 -11.41 3.89
N ALA A 243 18.92 -10.55 4.56
CA ALA A 243 17.50 -10.36 4.30
C ALA A 243 17.29 -9.01 3.60
N VAL A 244 16.38 -8.98 2.63
CA VAL A 244 16.18 -7.79 1.80
C VAL A 244 14.75 -7.29 1.90
N ALA A 245 14.58 -5.97 1.97
CA ALA A 245 13.30 -5.30 1.86
C ALA A 245 13.32 -4.28 0.71
N VAL A 246 12.14 -3.94 0.17
CA VAL A 246 12.02 -2.95 -0.90
C VAL A 246 10.96 -1.92 -0.57
N VAL A 247 11.29 -0.66 -0.83
CA VAL A 247 10.38 0.48 -0.86
C VAL A 247 10.59 1.22 -2.17
N GLN A 248 9.55 1.84 -2.72
CA GLN A 248 9.69 2.72 -3.89
C GLN A 248 9.69 4.18 -3.46
N ILE A 249 10.47 5.00 -4.14
CA ILE A 249 10.27 6.45 -4.11
C ILE A 249 9.34 6.79 -5.27
N ALA A 250 8.14 7.25 -4.94
CA ALA A 250 7.13 7.63 -5.91
C ALA A 250 7.49 8.98 -6.55
N LYS A 251 7.03 9.18 -7.78
CA LYS A 251 7.03 10.52 -8.37
C LYS A 251 6.03 11.39 -7.61
N PRO A 252 6.31 12.69 -7.40
CA PRO A 252 5.36 13.59 -6.76
C PRO A 252 3.97 13.51 -7.39
N LEU A 253 2.93 13.46 -6.54
CA LEU A 253 1.55 13.43 -6.99
C LEU A 253 1.24 14.69 -7.81
N ARG A 254 0.65 14.52 -8.98
CA ARG A 254 0.13 15.61 -9.80
C ARG A 254 -1.15 15.17 -10.50
N LEU A 255 -2.26 15.76 -10.09
CA LEU A 255 -3.58 15.55 -10.66
C LEU A 255 -4.11 16.88 -11.20
N SER A 256 -4.34 16.93 -12.50
CA SER A 256 -4.92 18.06 -13.21
C SER A 256 -6.39 17.75 -13.52
N VAL A 257 -7.27 18.72 -13.36
CA VAL A 257 -8.69 18.56 -13.73
C VAL A 257 -9.08 19.62 -14.74
N ASP A 258 -9.28 19.18 -15.97
CA ASP A 258 -9.87 19.97 -17.03
C ASP A 258 -11.40 19.98 -16.84
N TYR A 259 -12.05 21.13 -17.01
CA TYR A 259 -13.50 21.26 -16.87
C TYR A 259 -14.09 22.04 -18.04
N SER A 260 -15.37 21.79 -18.28
CA SER A 260 -16.23 22.64 -19.10
C SER A 260 -17.55 22.88 -18.37
N LEU A 261 -17.96 24.15 -18.27
CA LEU A 261 -19.23 24.59 -17.72
C LEU A 261 -20.05 25.29 -18.81
N THR A 262 -21.27 24.81 -19.02
CA THR A 262 -22.26 25.47 -19.88
C THR A 262 -23.52 25.75 -19.06
N ALA A 263 -24.23 26.83 -19.37
CA ALA A 263 -25.56 27.09 -18.84
C ALA A 263 -26.61 27.04 -19.94
N MET A 264 -27.82 26.61 -19.59
CA MET A 264 -29.01 26.88 -20.39
C MET A 264 -29.60 28.20 -19.90
N CYS A 265 -29.61 29.23 -20.74
CA CYS A 265 -30.13 30.54 -20.38
C CYS A 265 -31.54 30.72 -20.93
N ALA A 266 -32.38 31.45 -20.18
CA ALA A 266 -33.66 31.89 -20.70
C ALA A 266 -33.44 32.71 -21.99
N ALA A 267 -34.23 32.43 -23.02
CA ALA A 267 -34.30 33.31 -24.17
C ALA A 267 -35.22 34.51 -23.85
N ASP A 268 -35.19 35.52 -24.71
CA ASP A 268 -36.21 36.59 -24.71
C ASP A 268 -37.64 35.99 -24.67
N PRO A 269 -38.65 36.72 -24.15
CA PRO A 269 -39.99 36.18 -23.97
C PRO A 269 -40.54 35.50 -25.22
N GLY A 270 -40.72 34.16 -25.16
CA GLY A 270 -41.23 33.33 -26.26
C GLY A 270 -40.18 32.52 -27.05
N GLY A 271 -38.89 32.67 -26.76
CA GLY A 271 -37.82 31.89 -27.38
C GLY A 271 -37.52 30.56 -26.67
N ALA A 272 -36.93 29.61 -27.41
CA ALA A 272 -36.34 28.41 -26.81
C ALA A 272 -35.02 28.77 -26.11
N GLY A 273 -34.81 28.26 -24.89
CA GLY A 273 -33.59 28.52 -24.11
C GLY A 273 -32.31 28.20 -24.89
N LYS A 274 -31.26 29.01 -24.67
CA LYS A 274 -30.00 28.91 -25.41
C LYS A 274 -28.89 28.37 -24.51
N SER A 275 -28.16 27.37 -25.00
CA SER A 275 -26.94 26.91 -24.35
C SER A 275 -25.82 27.93 -24.54
N VAL A 276 -25.21 28.36 -23.44
CA VAL A 276 -24.13 29.35 -23.39
C VAL A 276 -22.92 28.74 -22.69
N PRO A 277 -21.73 28.71 -23.32
CA PRO A 277 -20.50 28.33 -22.64
C PRO A 277 -20.12 29.41 -21.62
N LEU A 278 -19.90 29.02 -20.37
CA LEU A 278 -19.53 29.93 -19.29
C LEU A 278 -18.04 29.83 -18.94
N GLY A 279 -17.43 28.67 -19.12
CA GLY A 279 -16.00 28.53 -18.92
C GLY A 279 -15.50 27.14 -19.27
N ALA A 280 -14.29 27.09 -19.79
CA ALA A 280 -13.53 25.86 -19.93
C ALA A 280 -12.08 26.16 -19.57
N GLY A 281 -11.42 25.20 -18.91
CA GLY A 281 -10.03 25.39 -18.49
C GLY A 281 -9.56 24.29 -17.58
N THR A 282 -8.36 24.48 -17.04
CA THR A 282 -7.70 23.54 -16.14
C THR A 282 -7.64 24.16 -14.75
N LEU A 283 -8.16 23.45 -13.76
CA LEU A 283 -8.02 23.86 -12.36
C LEU A 283 -6.55 23.74 -11.90
N PRO A 284 -6.13 24.46 -10.86
CA PRO A 284 -4.80 24.27 -10.27
C PRO A 284 -4.51 22.81 -9.95
N ASP A 285 -3.25 22.40 -10.13
CA ASP A 285 -2.84 21.03 -9.86
C ASP A 285 -3.03 20.66 -8.39
N ILE A 286 -3.55 19.47 -8.16
CA ILE A 286 -3.57 18.83 -6.85
C ILE A 286 -2.25 18.08 -6.69
N SER A 287 -1.45 18.52 -5.72
CA SER A 287 -0.12 17.95 -5.42
C SER A 287 -0.09 17.07 -4.16
N ALA A 288 -1.20 16.99 -3.42
CA ALA A 288 -1.30 16.18 -2.20
C ALA A 288 -2.72 15.63 -2.00
N TYR A 289 -2.82 14.41 -1.46
CA TYR A 289 -4.09 13.86 -1.00
C TYR A 289 -4.71 14.73 0.10
N GLY A 290 -6.03 14.83 0.13
CA GLY A 290 -6.76 15.67 1.09
C GLY A 290 -6.84 17.16 0.72
N SER A 291 -6.08 17.63 -0.27
CA SER A 291 -6.09 19.04 -0.70
C SER A 291 -7.33 19.39 -1.52
N THR A 292 -7.66 20.69 -1.52
CA THR A 292 -8.75 21.28 -2.30
C THR A 292 -8.18 22.41 -3.16
N VAL A 293 -8.59 22.44 -4.42
CA VAL A 293 -8.32 23.52 -5.37
C VAL A 293 -9.64 24.12 -5.83
N SER A 294 -9.62 25.38 -6.23
CA SER A 294 -10.82 26.07 -6.68
C SER A 294 -10.53 27.09 -7.77
N GLN A 295 -11.53 27.35 -8.60
CA GLN A 295 -11.50 28.42 -9.59
C GLN A 295 -12.86 29.10 -9.68
N GLN A 296 -12.84 30.43 -9.58
CA GLN A 296 -14.01 31.24 -9.85
C GLN A 296 -14.27 31.27 -11.35
N ILE A 297 -15.53 31.17 -11.75
CA ILE A 297 -15.96 31.18 -13.15
C ILE A 297 -16.82 32.41 -13.37
N ASP A 298 -16.52 33.15 -14.44
CA ASP A 298 -17.35 34.25 -14.88
C ASP A 298 -18.65 33.70 -15.51
N THR A 299 -19.79 34.05 -14.94
CA THR A 299 -21.12 33.62 -15.40
C THR A 299 -21.89 34.73 -16.10
N THR A 300 -21.30 35.92 -16.29
CA THR A 300 -21.97 37.12 -16.81
C THR A 300 -22.56 36.94 -18.21
N ALA A 301 -22.06 35.98 -18.99
CA ALA A 301 -22.62 35.62 -20.30
C ALA A 301 -24.05 35.05 -20.23
N CYS A 302 -24.54 34.67 -19.04
CA CYS A 302 -25.88 34.15 -18.79
C CYS A 302 -26.50 34.84 -17.56
N GLY A 303 -27.30 35.89 -17.78
CA GLY A 303 -27.91 36.66 -16.69
C GLY A 303 -29.00 35.92 -15.92
N ASP A 304 -29.78 35.05 -16.59
CA ASP A 304 -30.83 34.24 -15.99
C ASP A 304 -30.68 32.76 -16.40
N PRO A 305 -29.83 32.00 -15.69
CA PRO A 305 -29.60 30.58 -15.96
C PRO A 305 -30.78 29.73 -15.49
N LEU A 306 -31.25 28.83 -16.35
CA LEU A 306 -32.24 27.80 -16.04
C LEU A 306 -31.57 26.54 -15.47
N SER A 307 -30.43 26.17 -16.04
CA SER A 307 -29.64 25.01 -15.62
C SER A 307 -28.16 25.19 -15.92
N TYR A 308 -27.32 24.43 -15.23
CA TYR A 308 -25.90 24.28 -15.52
C TYR A 308 -25.59 22.85 -15.91
N ALA A 309 -24.60 22.66 -16.78
CA ALA A 309 -24.03 21.38 -17.13
C ALA A 309 -22.51 21.41 -16.96
N VAL A 310 -21.97 20.42 -16.26
CA VAL A 310 -20.53 20.29 -16.02
C VAL A 310 -20.01 18.98 -16.59
N SER A 311 -18.93 19.07 -17.36
CA SER A 311 -18.08 17.93 -17.69
C SER A 311 -16.69 18.16 -17.13
N ALA A 312 -15.99 17.08 -16.78
CA ALA A 312 -14.63 17.17 -16.27
C ALA A 312 -13.79 15.97 -16.72
N THR A 313 -12.50 16.21 -16.90
CA THR A 313 -11.50 15.21 -17.24
C THR A 313 -10.35 15.30 -16.26
N VAL A 314 -10.11 14.23 -15.52
CA VAL A 314 -8.93 14.09 -14.66
C VAL A 314 -7.77 13.62 -15.51
N ARG A 315 -6.65 14.33 -15.47
CA ARG A 315 -5.37 13.94 -16.06
C ARG A 315 -4.36 13.70 -14.96
N ARG A 316 -3.65 12.58 -15.07
CA ARG A 316 -2.62 12.15 -14.12
C ARG A 316 -1.24 12.38 -14.69
N ALA A 317 -0.23 12.47 -13.83
CA ALA A 317 1.17 12.65 -14.22
C ALA A 317 1.71 11.55 -15.16
N ASP A 318 1.13 10.34 -15.09
CA ASP A 318 1.47 9.20 -15.95
C ASP A 318 0.83 9.28 -17.35
N GLY A 319 0.07 10.35 -17.64
CA GLY A 319 -0.62 10.57 -18.90
C GLY A 319 -2.00 9.92 -18.98
N SER A 320 -2.38 9.10 -18.01
CA SER A 320 -3.72 8.50 -17.98
C SER A 320 -4.79 9.54 -17.67
N SER A 321 -5.97 9.37 -18.27
CA SER A 321 -7.09 10.29 -18.08
C SER A 321 -8.43 9.58 -17.96
N ALA A 322 -9.37 10.21 -17.27
CA ALA A 322 -10.74 9.72 -17.19
C ALA A 322 -11.72 10.89 -17.08
N SER A 323 -12.86 10.78 -17.76
CA SER A 323 -13.82 11.88 -17.91
C SER A 323 -15.18 11.53 -17.32
N ILE A 324 -15.93 12.55 -16.91
CA ILE A 324 -17.32 12.47 -16.49
C ILE A 324 -18.16 13.55 -17.18
N GLY A 325 -19.47 13.32 -17.21
CA GLY A 325 -20.45 14.30 -17.64
C GLY A 325 -20.81 14.24 -19.13
N PRO A 326 -21.64 15.17 -19.61
CA PRO A 326 -22.16 16.33 -18.87
C PRO A 326 -23.15 15.94 -17.77
N ILE A 327 -22.98 16.50 -16.56
CA ILE A 327 -23.91 16.38 -15.44
C ILE A 327 -24.71 17.67 -15.37
N VAL A 328 -26.04 17.56 -15.50
CA VAL A 328 -26.95 18.71 -15.56
C VAL A 328 -27.71 18.85 -14.24
N GLN A 329 -27.81 20.09 -13.74
CA GLN A 329 -28.64 20.44 -12.59
C GLN A 329 -29.33 21.79 -12.80
N SER A 330 -30.43 22.03 -12.11
CA SER A 330 -31.10 23.33 -12.10
C SER A 330 -30.17 24.43 -11.58
N ALA A 331 -30.38 25.67 -12.02
CA ALA A 331 -29.47 26.78 -11.69
C ALA A 331 -29.36 27.12 -10.21
N ASN A 332 -30.34 26.72 -9.40
CA ASN A 332 -30.34 26.88 -7.94
C ASN A 332 -29.69 25.69 -7.20
N ALA A 333 -29.27 24.64 -7.90
CA ALA A 333 -28.68 23.44 -7.31
C ALA A 333 -27.17 23.37 -7.59
N SER A 334 -26.40 22.97 -6.58
CA SER A 334 -24.99 22.66 -6.77
C SER A 334 -24.84 21.32 -7.51
N ILE A 335 -23.83 21.21 -8.38
CA ILE A 335 -23.45 19.93 -8.99
C ILE A 335 -22.33 19.34 -8.15
N THR A 336 -22.52 18.15 -7.59
CA THR A 336 -21.45 17.40 -6.93
C THR A 336 -21.26 16.08 -7.65
N ALA A 337 -20.01 15.75 -8.01
CA ALA A 337 -19.70 14.56 -8.76
C ALA A 337 -18.46 13.86 -8.19
N GLY A 338 -18.54 12.53 -8.07
CA GLY A 338 -17.36 11.71 -7.87
C GLY A 338 -16.53 11.68 -9.15
N LEU A 339 -15.23 11.96 -9.01
CA LEU A 339 -14.25 11.85 -10.06
C LEU A 339 -13.38 10.61 -9.84
N PRO A 340 -12.87 9.97 -10.92
CA PRO A 340 -11.94 8.86 -10.81
C PRO A 340 -10.74 9.19 -9.92
N GLY A 341 -10.31 8.21 -9.12
CA GLY A 341 -9.19 8.37 -8.18
C GLY A 341 -9.52 9.01 -6.84
N GLY A 342 -10.79 8.96 -6.42
CA GLY A 342 -11.21 9.48 -5.12
C GLY A 342 -11.20 11.01 -5.05
N LEU A 343 -11.32 11.65 -6.21
CA LEU A 343 -11.52 13.08 -6.35
C LEU A 343 -13.03 13.38 -6.26
N SER A 344 -13.39 14.58 -5.81
CA SER A 344 -14.77 15.09 -5.85
C SER A 344 -14.78 16.48 -6.46
N LEU A 345 -15.62 16.67 -7.47
CA LEU A 345 -15.89 17.96 -8.08
C LEU A 345 -17.17 18.56 -7.52
N ASN A 346 -17.16 19.86 -7.27
CA ASN A 346 -18.35 20.63 -6.90
C ASN A 346 -18.42 21.94 -7.69
N TRP A 347 -19.52 22.17 -8.39
CA TRP A 347 -19.90 23.49 -8.90
C TRP A 347 -20.93 24.11 -7.97
N ASN A 348 -20.63 25.29 -7.43
CA ASN A 348 -21.55 26.07 -6.61
C ASN A 348 -22.00 27.33 -7.36
N PRO A 349 -23.27 27.38 -7.81
CA PRO A 349 -23.80 28.52 -8.56
C PRO A 349 -24.04 29.76 -7.69
N SER A 350 -24.10 29.66 -6.36
CA SER A 350 -24.30 30.84 -5.49
C SER A 350 -23.05 31.71 -5.35
N ILE A 351 -21.88 31.11 -5.49
CA ILE A 351 -20.57 31.79 -5.39
C ILE A 351 -19.76 31.68 -6.68
N HIS A 352 -20.38 31.20 -7.76
CA HIS A 352 -19.80 31.00 -9.08
C HIS A 352 -18.40 30.36 -9.06
N THR A 353 -18.22 29.30 -8.25
CA THR A 353 -16.91 28.68 -8.05
C THR A 353 -16.98 27.18 -8.28
N MET A 354 -15.98 26.67 -9.01
CA MET A 354 -15.69 25.26 -9.19
C MET A 354 -14.65 24.83 -8.15
N PHE A 355 -14.92 23.75 -7.44
CA PHE A 355 -14.01 23.13 -6.48
C PHE A 355 -13.69 21.72 -6.93
N VAL A 356 -12.43 21.32 -6.74
CA VAL A 356 -12.05 19.90 -6.74
C VAL A 356 -11.30 19.60 -5.47
N ARG A 357 -11.67 18.50 -4.84
CA ARG A 357 -11.03 18.00 -3.63
C ARG A 357 -10.53 16.58 -3.84
N SER A 358 -9.34 16.31 -3.33
CA SER A 358 -8.81 14.96 -3.20
C SER A 358 -9.17 14.37 -1.84
N GLY A 359 -9.56 13.10 -1.80
CA GLY A 359 -9.76 12.38 -0.54
C GLY A 359 -8.44 12.24 0.23
N ALA A 360 -8.48 12.40 1.56
CA ALA A 360 -7.28 12.36 2.41
C ALA A 360 -6.73 10.95 2.67
N ASN A 361 -7.56 9.91 2.52
CA ASN A 361 -7.24 8.52 2.88
C ASN A 361 -7.43 7.54 1.69
N THR A 362 -7.30 8.03 0.47
CA THR A 362 -7.59 7.26 -0.75
C THR A 362 -6.46 6.29 -1.06
N CYS A 363 -5.20 6.75 -1.07
CA CYS A 363 -4.04 5.88 -1.23
C CYS A 363 -3.38 5.61 0.13
N LYS A 364 -3.49 4.38 0.62
CA LYS A 364 -2.84 3.95 1.86
C LYS A 364 -1.53 3.26 1.48
N GLY A 365 -0.45 3.50 2.23
CA GLY A 365 0.87 2.89 2.00
C GLY A 365 1.80 3.63 1.04
N VAL A 366 1.46 4.88 0.71
CA VAL A 366 2.40 5.92 0.29
C VAL A 366 2.51 6.95 1.42
N HIS A 367 3.73 7.35 1.79
CA HIS A 367 3.97 8.25 2.91
C HIS A 367 4.92 9.40 2.60
#